data_AF-A0A2N9N3A1-F1
#
_entry.id   AF-A0A2N9N3A1-F1
#
_cell.length_a   1.000
_cell.length_b   1.000
_cell.length_c   1.000
_cell.angle_alpha   90.00
_cell.angle_beta   90.00
_cell.angle_gamma   90.00
#
_symmetry.space_group_name_H-M   'P 1'
#
loop_
_entity.id
_entity.type
_entity.pdbx_description
1 polymer ?
#
loop_
_entity_poly.entity_id
_entity_poly.type
_entity_poly.pdbx_seq_one_letter_code
_entity_poly.pdbx_strand_id
1 'polypeptide(L)'
;MKRVALLLPIAAALLCMADDDGNASLLPDGPGKEVVAKVCTECHSVDRMRTLRISKDEWWEKVADMVDRGAKATDAESEAVVEYLSRNFGKDSKLWVNTAPYIELKAVLGVTVAEGNAVIAYRKANGNFKDWSDLLKVPGLDANKLEAKKDLIVF
;
A
#
# COMPACT_ATOMS: atom_id res chain seq x y z
N MET A 1 -22.10 -7.40 64.12
CA MET A 1 -21.37 -6.57 63.14
C MET A 1 -20.56 -7.48 62.22
N LYS A 2 -21.10 -7.89 61.06
CA LYS A 2 -20.35 -8.62 60.04
C LYS A 2 -20.28 -7.72 58.80
N ARG A 3 -19.08 -7.20 58.52
CA ARG A 3 -18.82 -6.33 57.37
C ARG A 3 -18.86 -7.20 56.11
N VAL A 4 -19.84 -6.97 55.26
CA VAL A 4 -19.91 -7.56 53.92
C VAL A 4 -18.93 -6.78 53.04
N ALA A 5 -17.81 -7.40 52.67
CA ALA A 5 -16.91 -6.87 51.67
C ALA A 5 -17.49 -7.22 50.28
N LEU A 6 -18.10 -6.23 49.63
CA LEU A 6 -18.53 -6.33 48.23
C LEU A 6 -17.28 -6.13 47.35
N LEU A 7 -16.71 -7.22 46.84
CA LEU A 7 -15.68 -7.16 45.80
C LEU A 7 -16.40 -7.03 44.44
N LEU A 8 -16.36 -5.83 43.85
CA LEU A 8 -16.75 -5.64 42.46
C LEU A 8 -15.71 -6.30 41.54
N PRO A 9 -16.12 -7.07 40.52
CA PRO A 9 -15.21 -7.56 39.50
C PRO A 9 -14.81 -6.39 38.59
N ILE A 10 -13.51 -6.10 38.53
CA ILE A 10 -12.93 -5.21 37.52
C ILE A 10 -13.04 -5.95 36.19
N ALA A 11 -13.98 -5.53 35.34
CA ALA A 11 -14.04 -5.97 33.95
C ALA A 11 -12.79 -5.47 33.23
N ALA A 12 -11.85 -6.37 32.95
CA ALA A 12 -10.73 -6.10 32.05
C ALA A 12 -11.31 -5.95 30.64
N ALA A 13 -11.51 -4.71 30.21
CA ALA A 13 -11.72 -4.40 28.81
C ALA A 13 -10.46 -4.82 28.04
N LEU A 14 -10.56 -5.89 27.25
CA LEU A 14 -9.64 -6.11 26.13
C LEU A 14 -9.78 -4.88 25.23
N LEU A 15 -8.82 -3.97 25.30
CA LEU A 15 -8.54 -3.10 24.17
C LEU A 15 -8.08 -4.02 23.04
N CYS A 16 -8.99 -4.31 22.10
CA CYS A 16 -8.57 -4.54 20.74
C CYS A 16 -7.80 -3.27 20.34
N MET A 17 -6.48 -3.36 20.34
CA MET A 17 -5.66 -2.36 19.66
C MET A 17 -6.15 -2.39 18.22
N ALA A 18 -6.88 -1.34 17.82
CA ALA A 18 -7.25 -1.14 16.44
C ALA A 18 -5.97 -1.25 15.62
N ASP A 19 -6.02 -2.05 14.56
CA ASP A 19 -4.91 -2.26 13.65
C ASP A 19 -4.37 -0.87 13.24
N ASP A 20 -3.14 -0.56 13.65
CA ASP A 20 -2.34 0.43 12.96
C ASP A 20 -1.97 -0.23 11.63
N ASP A 21 -2.95 -0.29 10.71
CA ASP A 21 -2.75 -0.49 9.29
C ASP A 21 -2.03 0.76 8.76
N GLY A 22 -0.88 1.06 9.35
CA GLY A 22 -0.11 2.27 9.16
C GLY A 22 0.37 2.35 7.74
N ASN A 23 0.69 3.56 7.29
CA ASN A 23 1.20 3.86 5.96
C ASN A 23 2.29 2.87 5.46
N ALA A 24 3.05 2.24 6.36
CA ALA A 24 4.03 1.20 6.05
C ALA A 24 3.44 -0.14 5.56
N SER A 25 2.27 -0.57 6.06
CA SER A 25 1.61 -1.82 5.61
C SER A 25 1.20 -1.72 4.14
N LEU A 26 0.93 -0.50 3.68
CA LEU A 26 0.62 -0.21 2.30
C LEU A 26 1.87 -0.25 1.43
N LEU A 27 3.11 -0.27 1.91
CA LEU A 27 4.30 -0.32 1.06
C LEU A 27 4.62 -1.76 0.61
N PRO A 28 4.95 -2.00 -0.68
CA PRO A 28 5.46 -3.30 -1.13
C PRO A 28 6.64 -3.80 -0.28
N ASP A 29 6.65 -5.09 0.04
CA ASP A 29 7.77 -5.65 0.80
C ASP A 29 9.08 -5.60 0.01
N GLY A 30 10.18 -5.26 0.68
CA GLY A 30 11.52 -5.32 0.09
C GLY A 30 12.51 -4.31 0.68
N PRO A 31 13.78 -4.39 0.25
CA PRO A 31 14.87 -3.60 0.83
C PRO A 31 14.61 -2.09 0.80
N GLY A 32 14.61 -1.43 1.95
CA GLY A 32 14.37 0.01 2.06
C GLY A 32 12.93 0.40 2.39
N LYS A 33 12.00 -0.55 2.48
CA LYS A 33 10.63 -0.31 2.94
C LYS A 33 10.61 0.40 4.30
N GLU A 34 11.42 -0.06 5.24
CA GLU A 34 11.51 0.46 6.60
C GLU A 34 12.06 1.89 6.61
N VAL A 35 12.99 2.20 5.70
CA VAL A 35 13.54 3.56 5.55
C VAL A 35 12.47 4.50 5.01
N VAL A 36 11.72 4.08 3.98
CA VAL A 36 10.59 4.88 3.44
C VAL A 36 9.51 5.08 4.50
N ALA A 37 9.15 4.03 5.24
CA ALA A 37 8.20 4.12 6.33
C ALA A 37 8.68 5.14 7.38
N LYS A 38 9.93 5.03 7.83
CA LYS A 38 10.53 5.94 8.81
C LYS A 38 10.53 7.39 8.32
N VAL A 39 11.00 7.65 7.10
CA VAL A 39 11.26 9.01 6.60
C VAL A 39 10.00 9.68 6.07
N CYS A 40 9.17 8.96 5.32
CA CYS A 40 8.13 9.56 4.48
C CYS A 40 6.74 9.50 5.10
N THR A 41 6.54 8.81 6.24
CA THR A 41 5.21 8.68 6.87
C THR A 41 5.04 9.51 8.13
N GLU A 42 6.01 10.35 8.49
CA GLU A 42 5.91 11.28 9.63
C GLU A 42 4.92 12.42 9.35
N CYS A 43 4.71 12.80 8.08
CA CYS A 43 3.92 13.98 7.72
C CYS A 43 2.66 13.67 6.88
N HIS A 44 2.64 12.61 6.08
CA HIS A 44 1.51 12.24 5.22
C HIS A 44 1.50 10.75 4.86
N SER A 45 0.45 10.30 4.17
CA SER A 45 0.32 8.89 3.72
C SER A 45 1.15 8.57 2.47
N VAL A 46 1.38 7.28 2.22
CA VAL A 46 2.14 6.80 1.04
C VAL A 46 1.31 6.73 -0.25
N ASP A 47 0.02 7.10 -0.20
CA ASP A 47 -0.92 6.93 -1.31
C ASP A 47 -0.41 7.54 -2.61
N ARG A 48 0.18 8.74 -2.53
CA ARG A 48 0.69 9.44 -3.71
C ARG A 48 1.80 8.66 -4.39
N MET A 49 2.69 8.00 -3.63
CA MET A 49 3.81 7.24 -4.17
C MET A 49 3.30 6.12 -5.08
N ARG A 50 2.23 5.45 -4.65
CA ARG A 50 1.62 4.31 -5.35
C ARG A 50 0.94 4.69 -6.66
N THR A 51 0.59 5.97 -6.83
CA THR A 51 -0.06 6.47 -8.06
C THR A 51 0.93 6.90 -9.16
N LEU A 52 2.22 6.98 -8.83
CA LEU A 52 3.24 7.46 -9.75
C LEU A 52 3.98 6.29 -10.39
N ARG A 53 4.40 6.50 -11.63
CA ARG A 53 5.27 5.61 -12.41
C ARG A 53 6.29 6.48 -13.14
N ILE A 54 7.31 6.92 -12.40
CA ILE A 54 8.27 7.95 -12.84
C ILE A 54 9.71 7.42 -12.78
N SER A 55 10.66 8.11 -13.40
CA SER A 55 12.06 7.67 -13.42
C SER A 55 12.72 7.82 -12.04
N LYS A 56 13.90 7.23 -11.90
CA LYS A 56 14.75 7.40 -10.71
C LYS A 56 15.09 8.88 -10.46
N ASP A 57 15.40 9.62 -11.53
CA ASP A 57 15.71 11.05 -11.44
C ASP A 57 14.48 11.86 -10.98
N GLU A 58 13.30 11.57 -11.53
CA GLU A 58 12.04 12.22 -11.11
C GLU A 58 11.69 11.87 -9.65
N TRP A 59 12.01 10.66 -9.19
CA TRP A 59 11.88 10.29 -7.77
C TRP A 59 12.87 11.06 -6.89
N TRP A 60 14.11 11.23 -7.33
CA TRP A 60 15.10 12.04 -6.63
C TRP A 60 14.62 13.47 -6.42
N GLU A 61 14.12 14.10 -7.48
CA GLU A 61 13.54 15.45 -7.40
C GLU A 61 12.39 15.53 -6.38
N LYS A 62 11.52 14.51 -6.34
CA LYS A 62 10.41 14.46 -5.37
C LYS A 62 10.90 14.29 -3.94
N VAL A 63 11.90 13.45 -3.70
CA VAL A 63 12.48 13.25 -2.36
C VAL A 63 13.21 14.51 -1.90
N ALA A 64 13.99 15.14 -2.78
CA ALA A 64 14.66 16.41 -2.50
C ALA A 64 13.67 17.52 -2.12
N ASP A 65 12.56 17.67 -2.88
CA ASP A 65 11.48 18.62 -2.53
C ASP A 65 10.92 18.37 -1.12
N MET A 66 10.74 17.11 -0.72
CA MET A 66 10.24 16.79 0.63
C MET A 66 11.26 17.14 1.72
N VAL A 67 12.55 16.92 1.47
CA VAL A 67 13.64 17.29 2.38
C VAL A 67 13.72 18.82 2.54
N ASP A 68 13.66 19.55 1.42
CA ASP A 68 13.63 21.03 1.43
C ASP A 68 12.43 21.58 2.20
N ARG A 69 11.32 20.82 2.23
CA ARG A 69 10.09 21.15 2.98
C ARG A 69 10.10 20.66 4.43
N GLY A 70 11.19 20.04 4.88
CA GLY A 70 11.43 19.69 6.29
C GLY A 70 11.40 18.21 6.64
N ALA A 71 11.29 17.30 5.65
CA ALA A 71 11.48 15.87 5.90
C ALA A 71 12.92 15.61 6.36
N LYS A 72 13.09 14.76 7.38
CA LYS A 72 14.40 14.46 7.96
C LYS A 72 14.95 13.18 7.37
N ALA A 73 15.81 13.32 6.36
CA ALA A 73 16.55 12.22 5.74
C ALA A 73 18.02 12.59 5.61
N THR A 74 18.91 11.67 5.94
CA THR A 74 20.32 11.75 5.53
C THR A 74 20.45 11.50 4.02
N ASP A 75 21.60 11.83 3.44
CA ASP A 75 21.87 11.53 2.01
C ASP A 75 21.74 10.04 1.71
N ALA A 76 22.27 9.19 2.61
CA ALA A 76 22.19 7.73 2.47
C ALA A 76 20.74 7.22 2.60
N GLU A 77 19.93 7.80 3.49
CA GLU A 77 18.50 7.46 3.58
C GLU A 77 17.74 7.93 2.34
N SER A 78 18.04 9.12 1.82
CA SER A 78 17.44 9.63 0.59
C SER A 78 17.74 8.73 -0.61
N GLU A 79 18.99 8.27 -0.74
CA GLU A 79 19.38 7.32 -1.77
C GLU A 79 18.63 5.98 -1.63
N ALA A 80 18.55 5.44 -0.41
CA ALA A 80 17.80 4.21 -0.14
C ALA A 80 16.30 4.34 -0.44
N VAL A 81 15.69 5.49 -0.11
CA VAL A 81 14.30 5.82 -0.45
C VAL A 81 14.12 5.86 -1.96
N VAL A 82 14.98 6.57 -2.69
CA VAL A 82 14.88 6.69 -4.15
C VAL A 82 15.05 5.33 -4.83
N GLU A 83 15.97 4.49 -4.36
CA GLU A 83 16.15 3.14 -4.88
C GLU A 83 14.90 2.27 -4.66
N TYR A 84 14.33 2.33 -3.45
CA TYR A 84 13.08 1.63 -3.15
C TYR A 84 11.92 2.12 -4.03
N LEU A 85 11.74 3.44 -4.17
CA LEU A 85 10.65 4.03 -4.96
C LEU A 85 10.82 3.72 -6.45
N SER A 86 12.05 3.75 -6.96
CA SER A 86 12.34 3.42 -8.35
C SER A 86 12.06 1.96 -8.67
N ARG A 87 12.41 1.04 -7.76
CA ARG A 87 12.15 -0.38 -7.94
C ARG A 87 10.66 -0.72 -7.92
N ASN A 88 9.91 -0.10 -7.01
CA ASN A 88 8.50 -0.45 -6.77
C ASN A 88 7.50 0.40 -7.55
N PHE A 89 7.87 1.64 -7.90
CA PHE A 89 7.01 2.64 -8.52
C PHE A 89 7.73 3.38 -9.67
N GLY A 90 8.75 2.76 -10.26
CA GLY A 90 9.41 3.21 -11.49
C GLY A 90 8.52 3.10 -12.73
N LYS A 91 8.94 3.67 -13.86
CA LYS A 91 8.20 3.62 -15.15
C LYS A 91 7.81 2.20 -15.57
N ASP A 92 8.70 1.23 -15.34
CA ASP A 92 8.50 -0.17 -15.74
C ASP A 92 8.03 -1.08 -14.57
N SER A 93 7.74 -0.49 -13.41
CA SER A 93 7.33 -1.26 -12.23
C SER A 93 5.97 -1.92 -12.41
N LYS A 94 5.85 -3.12 -11.85
CA LYS A 94 4.66 -3.96 -11.94
C LYS A 94 3.72 -3.72 -10.76
N LEU A 95 2.46 -4.09 -10.95
CA LEU A 95 1.39 -4.05 -9.97
C LEU A 95 1.26 -5.40 -9.26
N TRP A 96 1.52 -5.41 -7.95
CA TRP A 96 1.26 -6.58 -7.11
C TRP A 96 -0.23 -6.71 -6.78
N VAL A 97 -0.98 -7.38 -7.65
CA VAL A 97 -2.46 -7.34 -7.61
C VAL A 97 -3.06 -7.98 -6.35
N ASN A 98 -2.33 -8.86 -5.68
CA ASN A 98 -2.79 -9.51 -4.45
C ASN A 98 -2.70 -8.60 -3.20
N THR A 99 -1.89 -7.55 -3.24
CA THR A 99 -1.67 -6.64 -2.11
C THR A 99 -2.01 -5.19 -2.43
N ALA A 100 -2.03 -4.80 -3.71
CA ALA A 100 -2.27 -3.44 -4.16
C ALA A 100 -3.57 -2.83 -3.58
N PRO A 101 -3.54 -1.61 -3.03
CA PRO A 101 -4.75 -0.90 -2.63
C PRO A 101 -5.50 -0.36 -3.85
N TYR A 102 -6.76 0.04 -3.66
CA TYR A 102 -7.61 0.56 -4.72
C TYR A 102 -6.94 1.66 -5.55
N ILE A 103 -6.25 2.59 -4.88
CA ILE A 103 -5.66 3.75 -5.55
C ILE A 103 -4.59 3.34 -6.57
N GLU A 104 -3.83 2.28 -6.29
CA GLU A 104 -2.85 1.74 -7.22
C GLU A 104 -3.52 0.95 -8.34
N LEU A 105 -4.52 0.12 -8.01
CA LEU A 105 -5.32 -0.58 -9.03
C LEU A 105 -5.89 0.42 -10.04
N LYS A 106 -6.45 1.53 -9.56
CA LYS A 106 -6.95 2.60 -10.42
C LYS A 106 -5.84 3.21 -11.27
N ALA A 107 -4.71 3.59 -10.67
CA ALA A 107 -3.63 4.26 -11.38
C ALA A 107 -3.04 3.38 -12.49
N VAL A 108 -2.80 2.09 -12.22
CA VAL A 108 -2.19 1.17 -13.17
C VAL A 108 -3.22 0.60 -14.13
N LEU A 109 -4.32 0.02 -13.62
CA LEU A 109 -5.30 -0.68 -14.44
C LEU A 109 -6.38 0.22 -15.02
N GLY A 110 -6.58 1.44 -14.51
CA GLY A 110 -7.65 2.33 -14.98
C GLY A 110 -9.04 1.85 -14.57
N VAL A 111 -9.12 1.09 -13.49
CA VAL A 111 -10.39 0.60 -12.95
C VAL A 111 -11.19 1.74 -12.31
N THR A 112 -12.52 1.62 -12.38
CA THR A 112 -13.46 2.42 -11.61
C THR A 112 -13.40 2.05 -10.13
N VAL A 113 -14.06 2.85 -9.28
CA VAL A 113 -14.23 2.54 -7.85
C VAL A 113 -14.88 1.17 -7.65
N ALA A 114 -15.95 0.88 -8.40
CA ALA A 114 -16.69 -0.37 -8.30
C ALA A 114 -15.80 -1.57 -8.71
N GLU A 115 -15.11 -1.46 -9.84
CA GLU A 115 -14.21 -2.49 -10.35
C GLU A 115 -13.05 -2.78 -9.38
N GLY A 116 -12.37 -1.75 -8.88
CA GLY A 116 -11.26 -1.93 -7.95
C GLY A 116 -11.69 -2.49 -6.60
N ASN A 117 -12.85 -2.07 -6.09
CA ASN A 117 -13.43 -2.67 -4.88
C ASN A 117 -13.83 -4.13 -5.09
N ALA A 118 -14.34 -4.48 -6.29
CA ALA A 118 -14.66 -5.86 -6.64
C ALA A 118 -13.41 -6.74 -6.64
N VAL A 119 -12.28 -6.27 -7.18
CA VAL A 119 -10.98 -7.00 -7.13
C VAL A 119 -10.56 -7.25 -5.69
N ILE A 120 -10.58 -6.22 -4.84
CA ILE A 120 -10.17 -6.33 -3.43
C ILE A 120 -11.10 -7.28 -2.66
N ALA A 121 -12.41 -7.16 -2.86
CA ALA A 121 -13.39 -8.05 -2.24
C ALA A 121 -13.19 -9.50 -2.70
N TYR A 122 -12.95 -9.71 -3.99
CA TYR A 122 -12.75 -11.03 -4.56
C TYR A 122 -11.52 -11.72 -3.97
N ARG A 123 -10.36 -11.07 -3.93
CA ARG A 123 -9.14 -11.69 -3.36
C ARG A 123 -9.25 -11.97 -1.86
N LYS A 124 -10.01 -11.15 -1.12
CA LYS A 124 -10.29 -11.39 0.30
C LYS A 124 -11.19 -12.61 0.52
N ALA A 125 -12.17 -12.83 -0.36
CA ALA A 125 -13.12 -13.93 -0.23
C ALA A 125 -12.63 -15.25 -0.84
N ASN A 126 -11.81 -15.20 -1.89
CA ASN A 126 -11.44 -16.36 -2.71
C ASN A 126 -9.94 -16.71 -2.63
N GLY A 127 -9.14 -15.89 -1.94
CA GLY A 127 -7.70 -15.99 -1.89
C GLY A 127 -7.00 -15.29 -3.06
N ASN A 128 -5.67 -15.41 -3.08
CA ASN A 128 -4.81 -14.75 -4.06
C ASN A 128 -5.07 -15.23 -5.49
N PHE A 129 -5.06 -14.28 -6.43
CA PHE A 129 -4.97 -14.55 -7.86
C PHE A 129 -3.60 -15.18 -8.17
N LYS A 130 -3.56 -16.12 -9.12
CA LYS A 130 -2.34 -16.81 -9.54
C LYS A 130 -1.94 -16.48 -10.97
N ASP A 131 -2.91 -16.05 -11.77
CA ASP A 131 -2.73 -15.66 -13.15
C ASP A 131 -3.67 -14.50 -13.53
N TRP A 132 -3.35 -13.77 -14.60
CA TRP A 132 -4.15 -12.63 -15.05
C TRP A 132 -5.58 -13.05 -15.40
N SER A 133 -5.77 -14.26 -15.92
CA SER A 133 -7.07 -14.81 -16.27
C SER A 133 -7.96 -15.04 -15.03
N ASP A 134 -7.39 -15.15 -13.83
CA ASP A 134 -8.19 -15.22 -12.59
C ASP A 134 -8.95 -13.92 -12.31
N LEU A 135 -8.44 -12.77 -12.78
CA LEU A 135 -9.15 -11.49 -12.64
C LEU A 135 -10.46 -11.48 -13.45
N LEU A 136 -10.56 -12.26 -14.52
CA LEU A 136 -11.80 -12.37 -15.31
C LEU A 136 -12.94 -13.03 -14.53
N LYS A 137 -12.63 -13.67 -13.40
CA LYS A 137 -13.63 -14.26 -12.49
C LYS A 137 -14.29 -13.21 -11.59
N VAL A 138 -13.73 -12.00 -11.52
CA VAL A 138 -14.29 -10.91 -10.72
C VAL A 138 -15.49 -10.29 -11.46
N PRO A 139 -16.70 -10.33 -10.88
CA PRO A 139 -17.88 -9.80 -11.54
C PRO A 139 -17.74 -8.29 -11.82
N GLY A 140 -18.10 -7.89 -13.04
CA GLY A 140 -18.14 -6.48 -13.44
C GLY A 140 -16.82 -5.87 -13.90
N LEU A 141 -15.73 -6.64 -13.99
CA LEU A 141 -14.48 -6.16 -14.60
C LEU A 141 -14.56 -6.16 -16.14
N ASP A 142 -14.07 -5.08 -16.74
CA ASP A 142 -13.85 -5.00 -18.18
C ASP A 142 -12.61 -5.84 -18.59
N ALA A 143 -12.87 -6.97 -19.26
CA ALA A 143 -11.82 -7.88 -19.72
C ALA A 143 -10.82 -7.22 -20.68
N ASN A 144 -11.27 -6.33 -21.56
CA ASN A 144 -10.40 -5.68 -22.55
C ASN A 144 -9.41 -4.74 -21.86
N LYS A 145 -9.86 -4.04 -20.81
CA LYS A 145 -9.02 -3.16 -20.00
C LYS A 145 -7.92 -3.94 -19.28
N LEU A 146 -8.25 -5.12 -18.74
CA LEU A 146 -7.30 -5.98 -18.05
C LEU A 146 -6.31 -6.62 -19.01
N GLU A 147 -6.79 -7.14 -20.15
CA GLU A 147 -5.92 -7.78 -21.13
C GLU A 147 -4.88 -6.80 -21.69
N ALA A 148 -5.27 -5.55 -21.97
CA ALA A 148 -4.35 -4.52 -22.44
C ALA A 148 -3.22 -4.18 -21.45
N LYS A 149 -3.34 -4.62 -20.18
CA LYS A 149 -2.41 -4.30 -19.10
C LYS A 149 -1.88 -5.54 -18.38
N LYS A 150 -2.12 -6.74 -18.90
CA LYS A 150 -1.74 -8.01 -18.25
C LYS A 150 -0.25 -8.10 -17.95
N ASP A 151 0.60 -7.55 -18.83
CA ASP A 151 2.05 -7.54 -18.66
C ASP A 151 2.53 -6.61 -17.53
N LEU A 152 1.64 -5.76 -16.99
CA LEU A 152 1.92 -4.93 -15.82
C LEU A 152 1.57 -5.62 -14.50
N ILE A 153 0.94 -6.79 -14.53
CA ILE A 153 0.40 -7.46 -13.34
C ILE A 153 1.35 -8.55 -12.85
N VAL A 154 1.61 -8.57 -11.54
CA VAL A 154 2.32 -9.64 -10.83
C VAL A 154 1.53 -10.11 -9.62
N PHE A 155 1.77 -11.35 -9.19
CA PHE A 155 0.93 -12.11 -8.25
C PHE A 155 1.65 -12.39 -6.94
#